data_AF-A0A960X9W0-F1
#
_entry.id   AF-A0A960X9W0-F1
#
_cell.length_a   1.000
_cell.length_b   1.000
_cell.length_c   1.000
_cell.angle_alpha   90.00
_cell.angle_beta   90.00
_cell.angle_gamma   90.00
#
_symmetry.space_group_name_H-M   'P 1'
#
loop_
_entity.id
_entity.type
_entity.pdbx_description
1 polymer ?
#
loop_
_entity_poly.entity_id
_entity_poly.type
_entity_poly.pdbx_seq_one_letter_code
_entity_poly.pdbx_strand_id
1 'polypeptide(L)'
;MGTPQIDWMTIQVSLPGLTDQIYARHEYTLGAVAQKYNEELQVIAQIYNKINDPSLTPPSDIDAADVAAVSQAIANLYDLAQNGIADDNGRIWYLNTEMASNLDLLSKSLISAGFAVPGIPGTTNQVEALRAWKDLSALSPVITDLLRVGLDTFNSNRTLQALIELEYVKTGNELIETQMGELEEALGLTADTLEALAALQDLHNKIQVTSRGGLEFDYLADYGNGKQYVNAYNSAASGYFGDQISPILGFTLVSEFVYGPTSFYYPPGSPLPIPTTPLLTVKLGQEAENYVNQLISLRNSITSQIARLDQTLSAEQKAGAGNIFSALTTVLADLNAIFVDQNGNPITATSTNEAKGNAIAAWLIDRYDDPDAGSQQGAIQGNITKAITSAQSLNDTQKQDVKNYLFVFEEYYKSASAILQKITQLLERIAQGIRS
;
A
#
# COMPACT_ATOMS: atom_id res chain seq x y z
N MET A 1 -43.19 35.84 24.78
CA MET A 1 -42.05 35.38 23.96
C MET A 1 -42.63 34.88 22.65
N GLY A 2 -42.45 35.63 21.56
CA GLY A 2 -42.89 35.18 20.24
C GLY A 2 -41.99 34.04 19.79
N THR A 3 -42.55 32.94 19.29
CA THR A 3 -41.78 31.88 18.66
C THR A 3 -41.01 32.46 17.48
N PRO A 4 -39.67 32.33 17.43
CA PRO A 4 -38.89 32.84 16.31
C PRO A 4 -39.40 32.20 15.01
N GLN A 5 -39.66 33.02 13.98
CA GLN A 5 -39.94 32.48 12.65
C GLN A 5 -38.67 31.77 12.15
N ILE A 6 -38.72 30.43 12.17
CA ILE A 6 -37.68 29.58 11.59
C ILE A 6 -37.78 29.72 10.07
N ASP A 7 -36.79 30.39 9.51
CA ASP A 7 -36.58 30.58 8.09
C ASP A 7 -36.23 29.22 7.46
N TRP A 8 -36.82 28.87 6.31
CA TRP A 8 -36.72 27.55 5.67
C TRP A 8 -35.32 27.19 5.14
N MET A 9 -34.32 28.03 5.42
CA MET A 9 -32.91 27.84 5.10
C MET A 9 -32.03 27.46 6.31
N THR A 10 -32.61 27.13 7.48
CA THR A 10 -31.82 26.63 8.62
C THR A 10 -31.60 25.12 8.55
N ILE A 11 -30.33 24.71 8.54
CA ILE A 11 -29.88 23.33 8.67
C ILE A 11 -29.60 23.06 10.15
N GLN A 12 -29.87 21.84 10.61
CA GLN A 12 -29.58 21.40 11.96
C GLN A 12 -28.22 20.71 12.00
N VAL A 13 -27.30 21.23 12.83
CA VAL A 13 -26.00 20.60 13.11
C VAL A 13 -26.03 20.06 14.53
N SER A 14 -25.47 18.86 14.74
CA SER A 14 -25.34 18.29 16.08
C SER A 14 -23.94 18.58 16.60
N LEU A 15 -23.85 19.32 17.71
CA LEU A 15 -22.61 19.52 18.43
C LEU A 15 -22.51 18.55 19.61
N PRO A 16 -21.36 17.89 19.83
CA PRO A 16 -21.13 17.06 21.00
C PRO A 16 -21.37 17.86 22.29
N GLY A 17 -22.16 17.29 23.20
CA GLY A 17 -22.42 17.89 24.52
C GLY A 17 -23.65 18.80 24.59
N LEU A 18 -24.23 19.18 23.45
CA LEU A 18 -25.54 19.83 23.41
C LEU A 18 -26.64 18.77 23.22
N THR A 19 -27.71 18.85 24.02
CA THR A 19 -28.90 18.00 23.88
C THR A 19 -29.79 18.45 22.74
N ASP A 20 -29.78 19.75 22.44
CA ASP A 20 -30.59 20.36 21.39
C ASP A 20 -29.75 20.56 20.13
N GLN A 21 -30.35 20.33 18.96
CA GLN A 21 -29.71 20.62 17.69
C GLN A 21 -29.58 22.14 17.50
N ILE A 22 -28.41 22.58 17.02
CA ILE A 22 -28.18 24.00 16.74
C ILE A 22 -28.66 24.37 15.34
N TYR A 23 -29.16 25.59 15.20
CA TYR A 23 -29.63 26.13 13.92
C TYR A 23 -28.49 26.84 13.21
N ALA A 24 -28.11 26.35 12.02
CA ALA A 24 -27.10 26.98 11.16
C ALA A 24 -27.74 27.51 9.86
N ARG A 25 -27.33 28.68 9.39
CA ARG A 25 -27.78 29.23 8.09
C ARG A 25 -26.86 28.78 6.96
N HIS A 26 -27.42 28.48 5.78
CA HIS A 26 -26.68 27.85 4.68
C HIS A 26 -25.54 28.72 4.10
N GLU A 27 -25.71 30.04 3.93
CA GLU A 27 -24.78 30.83 3.10
C GLU A 27 -24.31 32.15 3.73
N TYR A 28 -25.00 32.68 4.75
CA TYR A 28 -24.67 34.00 5.29
C TYR A 28 -24.90 34.09 6.80
N THR A 29 -23.95 34.73 7.49
CA THR A 29 -24.08 35.13 8.90
C THR A 29 -23.78 36.62 9.05
N LEU A 30 -24.19 37.22 10.16
CA LEU A 30 -23.91 38.61 10.48
C LEU A 30 -22.41 38.81 10.71
N GLY A 31 -21.85 39.93 10.25
CA GLY A 31 -20.42 40.24 10.45
C GLY A 31 -19.99 40.18 11.91
N ALA A 32 -20.86 40.56 12.85
CA ALA A 32 -20.58 40.45 14.29
C ALA A 32 -20.46 38.99 14.77
N VAL A 33 -21.25 38.06 14.21
CA VAL A 33 -21.14 36.62 14.54
C VAL A 33 -19.83 36.06 14.02
N ALA A 34 -19.48 36.37 12.77
CA ALA A 34 -18.21 35.96 12.17
C ALA A 34 -17.01 36.53 12.94
N GLN A 35 -17.07 37.82 13.31
CA GLN A 35 -16.05 38.47 14.12
C GLN A 35 -15.89 37.75 15.47
N LYS A 36 -16.98 37.52 16.20
CA LYS A 36 -16.93 36.85 17.51
C LYS A 36 -16.39 35.43 17.39
N TYR A 37 -16.83 34.67 16.38
CA TYR A 37 -16.33 33.34 16.09
C TYR A 37 -14.79 33.34 15.88
N ASN A 38 -14.30 34.28 15.07
CA ASN A 38 -12.87 34.42 14.79
C ASN A 38 -12.06 34.87 16.02
N GLU A 39 -12.60 35.77 16.84
CA GLU A 39 -11.97 36.20 18.11
C GLU A 39 -11.71 35.00 19.03
N GLU A 40 -12.69 34.10 19.18
CA GLU A 40 -12.52 32.91 20.03
C GLU A 40 -11.56 31.89 19.39
N LEU A 41 -11.62 31.67 18.06
CA LEU A 41 -10.65 30.82 17.36
C LEU A 41 -9.21 31.36 17.49
N GLN A 42 -9.04 32.67 17.52
CA GLN A 42 -7.72 33.29 17.67
C GLN A 42 -7.11 32.98 19.04
N VAL A 43 -7.89 32.97 20.11
CA VAL A 43 -7.41 32.57 21.45
C VAL A 43 -6.87 31.14 21.42
N ILE A 44 -7.61 30.23 20.79
CA ILE A 44 -7.23 28.82 20.66
C ILE A 44 -5.95 28.70 19.82
N ALA A 45 -5.88 29.43 18.71
CA ALA A 45 -4.73 29.40 17.80
C ALA A 45 -3.46 30.03 18.41
N GLN A 46 -3.58 31.09 19.22
CA GLN A 46 -2.46 31.68 19.96
C GLN A 46 -1.86 30.68 20.95
N ILE A 47 -2.71 29.96 21.69
CA ILE A 47 -2.27 28.94 22.65
C ILE A 47 -1.67 27.73 21.94
N TYR A 48 -2.24 27.34 20.80
CA TYR A 48 -1.67 26.31 19.93
C TYR A 48 -0.23 26.67 19.49
N ASN A 49 -0.02 27.93 19.09
CA ASN A 49 1.28 28.42 18.61
C ASN A 49 2.29 28.70 19.74
N LYS A 50 1.84 28.95 20.97
CA LYS A 50 2.69 29.27 22.14
C LYS A 50 3.81 28.25 22.38
N ILE A 51 3.57 26.96 22.11
CA ILE A 51 4.59 25.91 22.26
C ILE A 51 5.56 25.85 21.06
N ASN A 52 5.13 26.30 19.88
CA ASN A 52 5.92 26.23 18.66
C ASN A 52 6.80 27.46 18.42
N ASP A 53 6.78 28.45 19.33
CA ASP A 53 7.63 29.63 19.22
C ASP A 53 9.03 29.34 19.83
N PRO A 54 10.07 29.09 19.00
CA PRO A 54 11.42 28.82 19.49
C PRO A 54 12.07 30.06 20.12
N SER A 55 11.46 31.24 20.01
CA SER A 55 11.99 32.48 20.58
C SER A 55 11.69 32.64 22.07
N LEU A 56 10.76 31.87 22.62
CA LEU A 56 10.44 31.86 24.05
C LEU A 56 11.45 30.95 24.78
N THR A 57 12.24 31.52 25.71
CA THR A 57 13.22 30.78 26.51
C THR A 57 12.91 30.90 28.02
N PRO A 58 12.60 29.79 28.72
CA PRO A 58 12.33 28.45 28.18
C PRO A 58 11.07 28.44 27.29
N PRO A 59 10.88 27.43 26.42
CA PRO A 59 9.62 27.27 25.68
C PRO A 59 8.48 27.40 26.68
N SER A 60 7.62 28.40 26.51
CA SER A 60 6.56 28.64 27.49
C SER A 60 5.61 27.47 27.42
N ASP A 61 5.68 26.63 28.43
CA ASP A 61 4.91 25.40 28.48
C ASP A 61 3.41 25.72 28.63
N ILE A 62 2.53 24.83 28.16
CA ILE A 62 1.09 24.97 28.43
C ILE A 62 0.89 24.91 29.94
N ASP A 63 0.22 25.92 30.48
CA ASP A 63 -0.13 26.04 31.89
C ASP A 63 -1.66 26.04 32.14
N ALA A 64 -2.06 26.20 33.40
CA ALA A 64 -3.46 26.20 33.79
C ALA A 64 -4.23 27.43 33.28
N ALA A 65 -3.55 28.57 33.02
CA ALA A 65 -4.18 29.75 32.47
C ALA A 65 -4.50 29.55 30.98
N ASP A 66 -3.61 28.88 30.24
CA ASP A 66 -3.86 28.48 28.85
C ASP A 66 -5.08 27.55 28.75
N VAL A 67 -5.16 26.55 29.63
CA VAL A 67 -6.33 25.65 29.70
C VAL A 67 -7.62 26.43 29.97
N ALA A 68 -7.59 27.37 30.91
CA ALA A 68 -8.76 28.19 31.23
C ALA A 68 -9.18 29.07 30.03
N ALA A 69 -8.22 29.62 29.30
CA ALA A 69 -8.47 30.42 28.11
C ALA A 69 -9.06 29.60 26.95
N VAL A 70 -8.52 28.40 26.65
CA VAL A 70 -9.12 27.51 25.64
C VAL A 70 -10.51 27.06 26.06
N SER A 71 -10.69 26.68 27.33
CA SER A 71 -12.00 26.24 27.84
C SER A 71 -13.05 27.35 27.72
N GLN A 72 -12.69 28.59 28.07
CA GLN A 72 -13.58 29.74 27.93
C GLN A 72 -13.89 30.05 26.46
N ALA A 73 -12.90 29.98 25.56
CA ALA A 73 -13.10 30.22 24.14
C ALA A 73 -14.06 29.20 23.51
N ILE A 74 -13.89 27.90 23.84
CA ILE A 74 -14.81 26.86 23.40
C ILE A 74 -16.22 27.09 23.98
N ALA A 75 -16.34 27.46 25.27
CA ALA A 75 -17.63 27.78 25.87
C ALA A 75 -18.32 28.95 25.15
N ASN A 76 -17.57 30.00 24.79
CA ASN A 76 -18.09 31.14 24.03
C ASN A 76 -18.53 30.73 22.61
N LEU A 77 -17.79 29.82 21.95
CA LEU A 77 -18.18 29.30 20.64
C LEU A 77 -19.47 28.49 20.69
N TYR A 78 -19.65 27.67 21.74
CA TYR A 78 -20.90 26.95 21.98
C TYR A 78 -22.07 27.88 22.30
N ASP A 79 -21.84 28.91 23.12
CA ASP A 79 -22.83 29.94 23.40
C ASP A 79 -23.24 30.69 22.12
N LEU A 80 -22.27 31.06 21.28
CA LEU A 80 -22.51 31.69 19.99
C LEU A 80 -23.30 30.77 19.04
N ALA A 81 -23.01 29.47 19.04
CA ALA A 81 -23.74 28.49 18.26
C ALA A 81 -25.19 28.29 18.73
N GLN A 82 -25.43 28.34 20.04
CA GLN A 82 -26.74 28.10 20.65
C GLN A 82 -27.62 29.35 20.66
N ASN A 83 -27.05 30.50 21.01
CA ASN A 83 -27.78 31.73 21.30
C ASN A 83 -27.64 32.80 20.21
N GLY A 84 -26.64 32.69 19.33
CA GLY A 84 -26.39 33.66 18.25
C GLY A 84 -26.10 35.07 18.75
N ILE A 85 -26.15 36.04 17.85
CA ILE A 85 -26.04 37.48 18.17
C ILE A 85 -27.24 38.21 17.57
N ALA A 86 -27.89 39.06 18.37
CA ALA A 86 -28.95 39.95 17.91
C ALA A 86 -28.37 41.14 17.15
N ASP A 87 -28.92 41.47 15.98
CA ASP A 87 -28.65 42.73 15.29
C ASP A 87 -29.40 43.91 15.93
N ASP A 88 -29.20 45.11 15.40
CA ASP A 88 -29.86 46.35 15.87
C ASP A 88 -31.41 46.28 15.81
N ASN A 89 -31.97 45.36 15.03
CA ASN A 89 -33.42 45.14 14.92
C ASN A 89 -33.92 44.01 15.83
N GLY A 90 -33.05 43.44 16.67
CA GLY A 90 -33.37 42.32 17.56
C GLY A 90 -33.49 40.97 16.85
N ARG A 91 -33.05 40.85 15.59
CA ARG A 91 -33.01 39.58 14.88
C ARG A 91 -31.76 38.82 15.28
N ILE A 92 -31.93 37.57 15.71
CA ILE A 92 -30.82 36.70 16.10
C ILE A 92 -30.20 36.05 14.86
N TRP A 93 -28.88 36.16 14.75
CA TRP A 93 -28.04 35.55 13.74
C TRP A 93 -27.18 34.46 14.36
N TYR A 94 -27.16 33.28 13.74
CA TYR A 94 -26.42 32.12 14.20
C TYR A 94 -25.19 31.88 13.31
N LEU A 95 -24.35 30.92 13.70
CA LEU A 95 -23.28 30.41 12.86
C LEU A 95 -23.81 29.94 11.49
N ASN A 96 -22.99 30.07 10.45
CA ASN A 96 -23.28 29.40 9.19
C ASN A 96 -22.92 27.90 9.28
N THR A 97 -23.32 27.11 8.28
CA THR A 97 -23.09 25.65 8.28
C THR A 97 -21.60 25.29 8.38
N GLU A 98 -20.74 26.05 7.71
CA GLU A 98 -19.29 25.82 7.72
C GLU A 98 -18.69 26.06 9.11
N MET A 99 -18.99 27.20 9.75
CA MET A 99 -18.55 27.54 11.10
C MET A 99 -19.03 26.52 12.13
N ALA A 100 -20.28 26.04 12.00
CA ALA A 100 -20.85 25.02 12.87
C ALA A 100 -20.15 23.65 12.67
N SER A 101 -19.86 23.26 11.42
CA SER A 101 -19.11 22.04 11.11
C SER A 101 -17.66 22.11 11.63
N ASN A 102 -17.02 23.27 11.48
CA ASN A 102 -15.68 23.52 11.98
C ASN A 102 -15.63 23.45 13.51
N LEU A 103 -16.64 23.99 14.20
CA LEU A 103 -16.77 23.86 15.65
C LEU A 103 -17.00 22.40 16.08
N ASP A 104 -17.79 21.62 15.34
CA ASP A 104 -17.98 20.18 15.59
C ASP A 104 -16.65 19.42 15.49
N LEU A 105 -15.89 19.63 14.41
CA LEU A 105 -14.58 19.01 14.20
C LEU A 105 -13.58 19.38 15.31
N LEU A 106 -13.49 20.67 15.64
CA LEU A 106 -12.66 21.16 16.73
C LEU A 106 -13.03 20.49 18.06
N SER A 107 -14.32 20.43 18.37
CA SER A 107 -14.83 19.84 19.62
C SER A 107 -14.53 18.35 19.70
N LYS A 108 -14.76 17.60 18.62
CA LYS A 108 -14.42 16.16 18.55
C LYS A 108 -12.93 15.91 18.74
N SER A 109 -12.08 16.76 18.18
CA SER A 109 -10.63 16.65 18.36
C SER A 109 -10.19 16.92 19.81
N LEU A 110 -10.80 17.90 20.48
CA LEU A 110 -10.54 18.18 21.89
C LEU A 110 -11.01 17.03 22.78
N ILE A 111 -12.21 16.50 22.52
CA ILE A 111 -12.76 15.34 23.24
C ILE A 111 -11.86 14.12 23.08
N SER A 112 -11.36 13.83 21.87
CA SER A 112 -10.50 12.67 21.63
C SER A 112 -9.17 12.76 22.37
N ALA A 113 -8.68 13.97 22.61
CA ALA A 113 -7.52 14.25 23.45
C ALA A 113 -7.83 14.22 24.97
N GLY A 114 -9.10 14.05 25.36
CA GLY A 114 -9.53 14.07 26.75
C GLY A 114 -9.73 15.46 27.34
N PHE A 115 -9.82 16.50 26.51
CA PHE A 115 -10.10 17.87 26.93
C PHE A 115 -11.61 18.05 27.18
N ALA A 116 -11.96 18.84 28.19
CA ALA A 116 -13.35 19.11 28.56
C ALA A 116 -13.98 20.13 27.61
N VAL A 117 -15.17 19.82 27.10
CA VAL A 117 -16.00 20.75 26.32
C VAL A 117 -17.38 20.90 26.98
N PRO A 118 -18.16 21.96 26.68
CA PRO A 118 -19.48 22.12 27.27
C PRO A 118 -20.35 20.86 27.14
N GLY A 119 -20.86 20.37 28.27
CA GLY A 119 -21.70 19.17 28.34
C GLY A 119 -20.96 17.83 28.34
N ILE A 120 -19.63 17.80 28.13
CA ILE A 120 -18.82 16.59 28.14
C ILE A 120 -17.62 16.76 29.09
N PRO A 121 -17.58 16.02 30.22
CA PRO A 121 -16.46 16.11 31.13
C PRO A 121 -15.18 15.57 30.48
N GLY A 122 -14.07 16.30 30.65
CA GLY A 122 -12.74 15.85 30.25
C GLY A 122 -12.04 15.01 31.32
N THR A 123 -10.76 14.71 31.10
CA THR A 123 -9.89 14.05 32.07
C THR A 123 -9.54 14.95 33.27
N THR A 124 -8.99 14.37 34.34
CA THR A 124 -8.59 15.14 35.54
C THR A 124 -7.41 16.08 35.28
N ASN A 125 -6.56 15.79 34.27
CA ASN A 125 -5.39 16.60 33.94
C ASN A 125 -5.57 17.32 32.59
N GLN A 126 -6.29 18.46 32.62
CA GLN A 126 -6.62 19.22 31.41
C GLN A 126 -5.39 19.85 30.72
N VAL A 127 -4.30 20.10 31.45
CA VAL A 127 -3.04 20.58 30.86
C VAL A 127 -2.44 19.49 29.96
N GLU A 128 -2.42 18.25 30.42
CA GLU A 128 -1.95 17.10 29.65
C GLU A 128 -2.88 16.81 28.46
N ALA A 129 -4.19 16.92 28.65
CA ALA A 129 -5.16 16.78 27.56
C ALA A 129 -4.94 17.82 26.45
N LEU A 130 -4.65 19.08 26.79
CA LEU A 130 -4.40 20.12 25.79
C LEU A 130 -3.07 19.90 25.04
N ARG A 131 -2.05 19.33 25.71
CA ARG A 131 -0.81 18.89 25.04
C ARG A 131 -1.07 17.72 24.08
N ALA A 132 -1.81 16.72 24.54
CA ALA A 132 -2.18 15.58 23.71
C ALA A 132 -3.00 16.01 22.48
N TRP A 133 -3.90 16.98 22.65
CA TRP A 133 -4.65 17.57 21.54
C TRP A 133 -3.73 18.23 20.52
N LYS A 134 -2.75 19.00 20.99
CA LYS A 134 -1.76 19.62 20.12
C LYS A 134 -0.98 18.56 19.34
N ASP A 135 -0.49 17.52 20.00
CA ASP A 135 0.27 16.46 19.34
C ASP A 135 -0.59 15.71 18.30
N LEU A 136 -1.88 15.49 18.58
CA LEU A 136 -2.84 14.92 17.62
C LEU A 136 -3.10 15.85 16.42
N SER A 137 -3.21 17.16 16.65
CA SER A 137 -3.43 18.13 15.57
C SER A 137 -2.21 18.34 14.67
N ALA A 138 -1.00 18.06 15.14
CA ALA A 138 0.19 18.00 14.28
C ALA A 138 0.12 16.85 13.27
N LEU A 139 -0.66 15.80 13.56
CA LEU A 139 -0.93 14.67 12.68
C LEU A 139 -2.18 14.86 11.81
N SER A 140 -2.97 15.91 12.03
CA SER A 140 -4.20 16.18 11.30
C SER A 140 -4.13 17.52 10.57
N PRO A 141 -3.93 17.52 9.24
CA PRO A 141 -3.88 18.73 8.42
C PRO A 141 -5.12 19.62 8.64
N VAL A 142 -6.30 19.00 8.71
CA VAL A 142 -7.61 19.66 8.87
C VAL A 142 -7.66 20.60 10.10
N ILE A 143 -7.13 20.17 11.25
CA ILE A 143 -7.16 20.99 12.48
C ILE A 143 -6.18 22.16 12.34
N THR A 144 -5.00 21.91 11.77
CA THR A 144 -4.00 22.94 11.52
C THR A 144 -4.53 24.00 10.54
N ASP A 145 -5.25 23.58 9.51
CA ASP A 145 -5.86 24.48 8.52
C ASP A 145 -6.98 25.33 9.11
N LEU A 146 -7.86 24.72 9.91
CA LEU A 146 -8.94 25.43 10.62
C LEU A 146 -8.38 26.54 11.53
N LEU A 147 -7.32 26.24 12.28
CA LEU A 147 -6.66 27.21 13.15
C LEU A 147 -5.89 28.27 12.35
N ARG A 148 -5.30 27.89 11.21
CA ARG A 148 -4.59 28.80 10.33
C ARG A 148 -5.52 29.78 9.62
N VAL A 149 -6.70 29.35 9.20
CA VAL A 149 -7.73 30.24 8.64
C VAL A 149 -8.15 31.29 9.68
N GLY A 150 -8.31 30.89 10.95
CA GLY A 150 -8.55 31.83 12.05
C GLY A 150 -7.43 32.87 12.26
N LEU A 151 -6.17 32.48 12.05
CA LEU A 151 -5.00 33.37 12.16
C LEU A 151 -4.81 34.29 10.94
N ASP A 152 -5.05 33.78 9.73
CA ASP A 152 -4.82 34.52 8.48
C ASP A 152 -5.94 35.54 8.19
N THR A 153 -7.15 35.35 8.72
CA THR A 153 -8.31 36.24 8.49
C THR A 153 -8.12 37.64 9.09
N PHE A 154 -7.26 37.84 10.08
CA PHE A 154 -6.99 39.16 10.66
C PHE A 154 -5.85 39.93 9.98
N ASN A 155 -5.00 39.26 9.20
CA ASN A 155 -3.83 39.90 8.58
C ASN A 155 -4.04 40.34 7.13
N SER A 156 -5.15 40.00 6.48
CA SER A 156 -5.46 40.52 5.15
C SER A 156 -6.95 40.41 4.84
N ASN A 157 -7.51 41.49 4.27
CA ASN A 157 -8.79 41.52 3.55
C ASN A 157 -8.76 40.55 2.33
N ARG A 158 -8.63 39.24 2.57
CA ARG A 158 -8.85 38.24 1.54
C ARG A 158 -10.34 38.12 1.37
N THR A 159 -10.80 38.57 0.20
CA THR A 159 -12.19 38.45 -0.22
C THR A 159 -12.62 36.99 -0.12
N LEU A 160 -13.91 36.74 0.17
CA LEU A 160 -14.52 35.40 0.15
C LEU A 160 -14.12 34.58 -1.11
N GLN A 161 -13.88 35.29 -2.21
CA GLN A 161 -13.30 34.75 -3.44
C GLN A 161 -11.93 34.08 -3.23
N ALA A 162 -10.96 34.73 -2.57
CA ALA A 162 -9.63 34.18 -2.34
C ALA A 162 -9.64 32.96 -1.39
N LEU A 163 -10.66 32.86 -0.53
CA LEU A 163 -10.83 31.77 0.43
C LEU A 163 -11.44 30.53 -0.25
N ILE A 164 -12.49 30.73 -1.06
CA ILE A 164 -13.06 29.67 -1.92
C ILE A 164 -12.05 29.20 -2.97
N GLU A 165 -11.28 30.12 -3.55
CA GLU A 165 -10.17 29.82 -4.46
C GLU A 165 -9.12 28.91 -3.83
N LEU A 166 -8.70 29.22 -2.60
CA LEU A 166 -7.69 28.42 -1.92
C LEU A 166 -8.23 27.05 -1.53
N GLU A 167 -9.43 26.99 -0.94
CA GLU A 167 -9.98 25.74 -0.42
C GLU A 167 -10.31 24.75 -1.54
N TYR A 168 -10.92 25.24 -2.63
CA TYR A 168 -11.26 24.40 -3.77
C TYR A 168 -10.01 23.86 -4.46
N VAL A 169 -9.04 24.73 -4.78
CA VAL A 169 -7.78 24.33 -5.42
C VAL A 169 -6.98 23.39 -4.53
N LYS A 170 -6.96 23.63 -3.22
CA LYS A 170 -6.27 22.78 -2.26
C LYS A 170 -6.90 21.40 -2.16
N THR A 171 -8.21 21.32 -1.95
CA THR A 171 -8.94 20.03 -1.88
C THR A 171 -8.76 19.23 -3.16
N GLY A 172 -8.80 19.91 -4.32
CA GLY A 172 -8.48 19.30 -5.60
C GLY A 172 -7.07 18.71 -5.60
N ASN A 173 -6.06 19.51 -5.25
CA ASN A 173 -4.66 19.07 -5.23
C ASN A 173 -4.40 17.91 -4.26
N GLU A 174 -5.00 17.90 -3.07
CA GLU A 174 -4.86 16.81 -2.10
C GLU A 174 -5.47 15.50 -2.61
N LEU A 175 -6.66 15.56 -3.21
CA LEU A 175 -7.30 14.39 -3.82
C LEU A 175 -6.44 13.84 -4.97
N ILE A 176 -5.87 14.73 -5.78
CA ILE A 176 -4.99 14.38 -6.90
C ILE A 176 -3.69 13.76 -6.40
N GLU A 177 -3.04 14.35 -5.39
CA GLU A 177 -1.82 13.83 -4.79
C GLU A 177 -2.03 12.42 -4.24
N THR A 178 -3.15 12.21 -3.53
CA THR A 178 -3.52 10.90 -3.02
C THR A 178 -3.70 9.88 -4.15
N GLN A 179 -4.50 10.20 -5.17
CA GLN A 179 -4.76 9.30 -6.30
C GLN A 179 -3.50 9.01 -7.14
N MET A 180 -2.64 10.01 -7.34
CA MET A 180 -1.37 9.82 -8.07
C MET A 180 -0.39 8.98 -7.26
N GLY A 181 -0.35 9.14 -5.93
CA GLY A 181 0.47 8.31 -5.04
C GLY A 181 0.04 6.85 -5.06
N GLU A 182 -1.26 6.57 -4.97
CA GLU A 182 -1.81 5.21 -5.07
C GLU A 182 -1.48 4.57 -6.43
N LEU A 183 -1.56 5.35 -7.51
CA LEU A 183 -1.29 4.89 -8.86
C LEU A 183 0.20 4.66 -9.13
N GLU A 184 1.08 5.50 -8.58
CA GLU A 184 2.53 5.30 -8.61
C GLU A 184 2.91 4.01 -7.88
N GLU A 185 2.36 3.78 -6.68
CA GLU A 185 2.59 2.53 -5.95
C GLU A 185 2.10 1.32 -6.75
N ALA A 186 0.91 1.40 -7.34
CA ALA A 186 0.34 0.33 -8.13
C ALA A 186 1.14 0.03 -9.41
N LEU A 187 1.69 1.06 -10.07
CA LEU A 187 2.58 0.91 -11.23
C LEU A 187 3.93 0.31 -10.82
N GLY A 188 4.49 0.74 -9.69
CA GLY A 188 5.72 0.17 -9.12
C GLY A 188 5.55 -1.32 -8.82
N LEU A 189 4.45 -1.70 -8.17
CA LEU A 189 4.13 -3.09 -7.89
C LEU A 189 3.99 -3.94 -9.16
N THR A 190 3.35 -3.42 -10.21
CA THR A 190 3.24 -4.11 -11.50
C THR A 190 4.62 -4.26 -12.18
N ALA A 191 5.48 -3.25 -12.10
CA ALA A 191 6.83 -3.31 -12.64
C ALA A 191 7.69 -4.36 -11.93
N ASP A 192 7.71 -4.35 -10.59
CA ASP A 192 8.40 -5.35 -9.77
C ASP A 192 7.91 -6.77 -10.07
N THR A 193 6.60 -6.91 -10.33
CA THR A 193 5.98 -8.19 -10.69
C THR A 193 6.46 -8.69 -12.05
N LEU A 194 6.48 -7.81 -13.05
CA LEU A 194 6.97 -8.13 -14.39
C LEU A 194 8.46 -8.51 -14.36
N GLU A 195 9.28 -7.81 -13.57
CA GLU A 195 10.69 -8.14 -13.40
C GLU A 195 10.88 -9.52 -12.76
N ALA A 196 10.15 -9.82 -11.68
CA ALA A 196 10.22 -11.12 -11.02
C ALA A 196 9.75 -12.26 -11.94
N LEU A 197 8.66 -12.07 -12.68
CA LEU A 197 8.16 -13.06 -13.63
C LEU A 197 9.10 -13.25 -14.83
N ALA A 198 9.68 -12.18 -15.36
CA ALA A 198 10.66 -12.25 -16.45
C ALA A 198 11.93 -12.98 -15.99
N ALA A 199 12.45 -12.67 -14.80
CA ALA A 199 13.60 -13.37 -14.22
C ALA A 199 13.29 -14.86 -13.98
N LEU A 200 12.06 -15.19 -13.55
CA LEU A 200 11.62 -16.57 -13.41
C LEU A 200 11.55 -17.30 -14.75
N GLN A 201 11.00 -16.65 -15.78
CA GLN A 201 10.94 -17.18 -17.14
C GLN A 201 12.34 -17.37 -17.73
N ASP A 202 13.24 -16.40 -17.56
CA ASP A 202 14.64 -16.49 -18.02
C ASP A 202 15.37 -17.63 -17.33
N LEU A 203 15.16 -17.81 -16.02
CA LEU A 203 15.75 -18.91 -15.28
C LEU A 203 15.23 -20.26 -15.76
N HIS A 204 13.94 -20.36 -16.05
CA HIS A 204 13.35 -21.54 -16.68
C HIS A 204 13.90 -21.77 -18.10
N ASN A 205 14.10 -20.72 -18.89
CA ASN A 205 14.61 -20.81 -20.26
C ASN A 205 16.11 -21.12 -20.37
N LYS A 206 16.88 -20.99 -19.28
CA LYS A 206 18.32 -21.33 -19.24
C LYS A 206 18.59 -22.83 -19.40
N ILE A 207 17.56 -23.66 -19.52
CA ILE A 207 17.68 -25.06 -19.90
C ILE A 207 18.14 -25.14 -21.36
N GLN A 208 19.43 -25.28 -21.54
CA GLN A 208 19.94 -25.82 -22.80
C GLN A 208 19.88 -27.34 -22.71
N VAL A 209 18.92 -27.93 -23.43
CA VAL A 209 18.97 -29.36 -23.76
C VAL A 209 20.14 -29.54 -24.73
N THR A 210 21.34 -29.66 -24.19
CA THR A 210 22.58 -29.79 -24.98
C THR A 210 22.72 -31.17 -25.61
N SER A 211 22.02 -32.18 -25.08
CA SER A 211 21.95 -33.53 -25.65
C SER A 211 20.81 -34.30 -24.99
N ARG A 212 20.13 -35.19 -25.73
CA ARG A 212 19.19 -36.19 -25.18
C ARG A 212 19.93 -37.39 -24.54
N GLY A 213 21.24 -37.29 -24.32
CA GLY A 213 22.12 -38.43 -24.10
C GLY A 213 22.57 -39.03 -25.43
N GLY A 214 23.19 -40.21 -25.39
CA GLY A 214 23.33 -41.07 -26.57
C GLY A 214 22.30 -42.20 -26.46
N LEU A 215 21.76 -42.67 -27.58
CA LEU A 215 20.96 -43.89 -27.60
C LEU A 215 21.81 -45.02 -27.02
N GLU A 216 21.43 -45.54 -25.85
CA GLU A 216 22.12 -46.64 -25.19
C GLU A 216 21.79 -47.96 -25.91
N PHE A 217 22.33 -48.10 -27.11
CA PHE A 217 22.18 -49.25 -27.99
C PHE A 217 23.56 -49.75 -28.40
N ASP A 218 23.85 -51.01 -28.12
CA ASP A 218 25.10 -51.64 -28.53
C ASP A 218 25.02 -52.04 -30.01
N TYR A 219 25.48 -51.14 -30.88
CA TYR A 219 25.52 -51.38 -32.33
C TYR A 219 26.40 -52.57 -32.74
N LEU A 220 27.27 -53.07 -31.85
CA LEU A 220 28.19 -54.16 -32.12
C LEU A 220 27.76 -55.49 -31.48
N ALA A 221 26.70 -55.49 -30.67
CA ALA A 221 26.17 -56.73 -30.09
C ALA A 221 25.61 -57.66 -31.18
N ASP A 222 25.83 -58.96 -31.01
CA ASP A 222 25.24 -59.98 -31.89
C ASP A 222 23.82 -60.31 -31.42
N TYR A 223 22.83 -59.81 -32.16
CA TYR A 223 21.41 -60.07 -31.91
C TYR A 223 20.88 -61.32 -32.63
N GLY A 224 21.75 -62.13 -33.25
CA GLY A 224 21.42 -63.40 -33.89
C GLY A 224 20.83 -63.28 -35.30
N ASN A 225 19.95 -62.30 -35.56
CA ASN A 225 19.51 -61.96 -36.92
C ASN A 225 19.04 -60.50 -37.06
N GLY A 226 18.91 -60.04 -38.31
CA GLY A 226 18.52 -58.66 -38.62
C GLY A 226 17.15 -58.25 -38.07
N LYS A 227 16.20 -59.17 -37.93
CA LYS A 227 14.88 -58.85 -37.35
C LYS A 227 14.98 -58.59 -35.84
N GLN A 228 15.82 -59.36 -35.13
CA GLN A 228 16.08 -59.16 -33.71
C GLN A 228 16.87 -57.89 -33.45
N TYR A 229 17.85 -57.55 -34.29
CA TYR A 229 18.55 -56.26 -34.26
C TYR A 229 17.58 -55.09 -34.42
N VAL A 230 16.72 -55.13 -35.45
CA VAL A 230 15.72 -54.06 -35.69
C VAL A 230 14.72 -53.96 -34.54
N ASN A 231 14.29 -55.07 -33.94
CA ASN A 231 13.39 -55.04 -32.78
C ASN A 231 14.08 -54.47 -31.53
N ALA A 232 15.33 -54.86 -31.26
CA ALA A 232 16.11 -54.33 -30.15
C ALA A 232 16.41 -52.84 -30.34
N TYR A 233 16.77 -52.44 -31.56
CA TYR A 233 16.97 -51.03 -31.92
C TYR A 233 15.68 -50.25 -31.79
N ASN A 234 14.55 -50.74 -32.32
CA ASN A 234 13.27 -50.05 -32.20
C ASN A 234 12.79 -49.96 -30.75
N SER A 235 13.08 -50.95 -29.90
CA SER A 235 12.77 -50.91 -28.48
C SER A 235 13.65 -49.90 -27.72
N ALA A 236 14.96 -49.88 -28.00
CA ALA A 236 15.89 -48.93 -27.41
C ALA A 236 15.64 -47.50 -27.93
N ALA A 237 15.29 -47.37 -29.20
CA ALA A 237 14.94 -46.11 -29.86
C ALA A 237 13.56 -45.62 -29.40
N SER A 238 12.57 -46.49 -29.18
CA SER A 238 11.29 -46.07 -28.60
C SER A 238 11.44 -45.65 -27.14
N GLY A 239 12.37 -46.27 -26.40
CA GLY A 239 12.85 -45.78 -25.11
C GLY A 239 13.51 -44.42 -25.30
N TYR A 240 14.66 -44.31 -25.95
CA TYR A 240 15.41 -43.06 -26.10
C TYR A 240 14.69 -41.87 -26.78
N PHE A 241 13.84 -42.11 -27.78
CA PHE A 241 13.05 -41.06 -28.43
C PHE A 241 11.69 -40.83 -27.74
N GLY A 242 11.29 -41.70 -26.81
CA GLY A 242 10.10 -41.59 -25.96
C GLY A 242 10.36 -41.30 -24.48
N ASP A 243 11.60 -41.42 -24.01
CA ASP A 243 12.06 -41.25 -22.63
C ASP A 243 12.52 -39.81 -22.39
N GLN A 244 12.53 -39.48 -21.10
CA GLN A 244 12.84 -38.19 -20.51
C GLN A 244 14.01 -37.49 -21.20
N ILE A 245 13.79 -36.24 -21.62
CA ILE A 245 14.90 -35.32 -21.82
C ILE A 245 15.53 -35.11 -20.45
N SER A 246 16.66 -35.75 -20.17
CA SER A 246 17.53 -35.36 -19.05
C SER A 246 18.27 -34.11 -19.49
N PRO A 247 17.90 -32.91 -18.99
CA PRO A 247 18.74 -31.75 -19.24
C PRO A 247 20.11 -32.05 -18.66
N ILE A 248 21.16 -31.97 -19.48
CA ILE A 248 22.53 -31.89 -18.95
C ILE A 248 22.62 -30.52 -18.29
N LEU A 249 22.27 -30.47 -17.02
CA LEU A 249 22.49 -29.30 -16.20
C LEU A 249 23.99 -29.16 -16.07
N GLY A 250 24.55 -28.02 -16.47
CA GLY A 250 26.00 -27.76 -16.50
C GLY A 250 26.69 -27.82 -15.13
N PHE A 251 25.97 -28.18 -14.06
CA PHE A 251 26.53 -28.41 -12.75
C PHE A 251 26.84 -29.90 -12.55
N THR A 252 28.11 -30.19 -12.26
CA THR A 252 28.51 -31.50 -11.75
C THR A 252 28.07 -31.60 -10.29
N LEU A 253 27.29 -32.61 -9.93
CA LEU A 253 27.18 -33.03 -8.54
C LEU A 253 28.55 -33.60 -8.14
N VAL A 254 29.38 -32.76 -7.52
CA VAL A 254 30.70 -33.20 -7.09
C VAL A 254 30.50 -33.97 -5.80
N SER A 255 30.60 -35.30 -5.86
CA SER A 255 30.73 -36.11 -4.67
C SER A 255 32.17 -36.02 -4.18
N GLU A 256 32.41 -35.19 -3.17
CA GLU A 256 33.72 -35.12 -2.54
C GLU A 256 33.75 -36.14 -1.39
N PHE A 257 34.60 -37.15 -1.50
CA PHE A 257 34.87 -38.07 -0.40
C PHE A 257 35.71 -37.33 0.64
N VAL A 258 35.05 -36.80 1.68
CA VAL A 258 35.74 -36.18 2.80
C VAL A 258 36.26 -37.29 3.71
N TYR A 259 37.50 -37.72 3.49
CA TYR A 259 38.24 -38.46 4.51
C TYR A 259 38.68 -37.47 5.59
N GLY A 260 37.92 -37.39 6.68
CA GLY A 260 38.32 -36.57 7.83
C GLY A 260 39.68 -37.05 8.38
N PRO A 261 40.64 -36.15 8.69
CA PRO A 261 41.88 -36.52 9.35
C PRO A 261 41.55 -36.87 10.81
N THR A 262 41.11 -38.09 11.05
CA THR A 262 40.99 -38.59 12.40
C THR A 262 42.38 -39.04 12.86
N SER A 263 43.16 -38.09 13.38
CA SER A 263 44.37 -38.42 14.14
C SER A 263 43.97 -39.03 15.49
N PHE A 264 43.51 -40.29 15.46
CA PHE A 264 43.35 -41.09 16.66
C PHE A 264 44.70 -41.70 17.01
N TYR A 265 45.21 -41.36 18.19
CA TYR A 265 46.33 -42.07 18.80
C TYR A 265 45.84 -43.47 19.22
N TYR A 266 46.18 -44.49 18.45
CA TYR A 266 45.87 -45.88 18.79
C TYR A 266 47.00 -46.47 19.64
N PRO A 267 46.69 -47.03 20.82
CA PRO A 267 47.68 -47.79 21.57
C PRO A 267 48.09 -49.05 20.77
N PRO A 268 49.38 -49.41 20.77
CA PRO A 268 49.90 -50.53 19.99
C PRO A 268 49.22 -51.84 20.40
N GLY A 269 48.57 -52.50 19.43
CA GLY A 269 47.84 -53.76 19.62
C GLY A 269 46.31 -53.66 19.49
N SER A 270 45.76 -52.47 19.34
CA SER A 270 44.32 -52.27 19.11
C SER A 270 43.97 -52.51 17.63
N PRO A 271 42.93 -53.28 17.29
CA PRO A 271 42.43 -53.34 15.92
C PRO A 271 41.98 -51.94 15.49
N LEU A 272 42.52 -51.45 14.36
CA LEU A 272 42.11 -50.17 13.77
C LEU A 272 40.60 -50.23 13.46
N PRO A 273 39.76 -49.34 14.02
CA PRO A 273 38.40 -49.22 13.58
C PRO A 273 38.43 -48.70 12.14
N ILE A 274 38.04 -49.54 11.20
CA ILE A 274 37.78 -49.14 9.82
C ILE A 274 36.64 -48.12 9.91
N PRO A 275 36.79 -46.88 9.41
CA PRO A 275 35.66 -45.97 9.33
C PRO A 275 34.60 -46.63 8.43
N THR A 276 33.52 -47.12 9.02
CA THR A 276 32.57 -48.02 8.35
C THR A 276 31.68 -47.33 7.33
N THR A 277 31.73 -46.01 7.22
CA THR A 277 31.00 -45.26 6.19
C THR A 277 31.74 -43.98 5.83
N PRO A 278 32.26 -43.83 4.59
CA PRO A 278 32.61 -42.51 4.10
C PRO A 278 31.35 -41.64 4.07
N LEU A 279 31.41 -40.45 4.68
CA LEU A 279 30.36 -39.44 4.52
C LEU A 279 30.49 -38.87 3.11
N LEU A 280 29.65 -39.35 2.20
CA LEU A 280 29.50 -38.77 0.87
C LEU A 280 28.85 -37.40 1.04
N THR A 281 29.62 -36.33 0.90
CA THR A 281 29.06 -34.97 0.88
C THR A 281 28.86 -34.58 -0.57
N VAL A 282 27.61 -34.58 -1.02
CA VAL A 282 27.23 -34.07 -2.33
C VAL A 282 27.29 -32.53 -2.26
N LYS A 283 28.17 -31.93 -3.05
CA LYS A 283 28.20 -30.47 -3.22
C LYS A 283 27.48 -30.11 -4.51
N LEU A 284 26.59 -29.11 -4.43
CA LEU A 284 26.09 -28.43 -5.62
C LEU A 284 27.25 -27.64 -6.23
N GLY A 285 27.37 -27.65 -7.55
CA GLY A 285 28.22 -26.68 -8.23
C GLY A 285 27.75 -25.25 -7.93
N GLN A 286 28.68 -24.30 -7.90
CA GLN A 286 28.40 -22.89 -7.57
C GLN A 286 27.29 -22.29 -8.44
N GLU A 287 27.21 -22.68 -9.71
CA GLU A 287 26.17 -22.22 -10.63
C GLU A 287 24.77 -22.72 -10.22
N ALA A 288 24.65 -23.99 -9.84
CA ALA A 288 23.39 -24.56 -9.34
C ALA A 288 22.95 -23.90 -8.04
N GLU A 289 23.90 -23.65 -7.13
CA GLU A 289 23.62 -22.95 -5.89
C GLU A 289 23.12 -21.52 -6.14
N ASN A 290 23.71 -20.81 -7.11
CA ASN A 290 23.23 -19.51 -7.54
C ASN A 290 21.80 -19.58 -8.09
N TYR A 291 21.47 -20.57 -8.92
CA TYR A 291 20.11 -20.73 -9.45
C TYR A 291 19.08 -21.08 -8.37
N VAL A 292 19.43 -21.97 -7.44
CA VAL A 292 18.60 -22.29 -6.28
C VAL A 292 18.32 -21.04 -5.45
N ASN A 293 19.36 -20.25 -5.16
CA ASN A 293 19.21 -19.01 -4.41
C ASN A 293 18.37 -17.98 -5.18
N GLN A 294 18.51 -17.88 -6.50
CA GLN A 294 17.66 -17.05 -7.36
C GLN A 294 16.20 -17.50 -7.28
N LEU A 295 15.90 -18.80 -7.39
CA LEU A 295 14.53 -19.32 -7.23
C LEU A 295 13.93 -19.01 -5.86
N ILE A 296 14.70 -19.18 -4.79
CA ILE A 296 14.26 -18.84 -3.43
C ILE A 296 13.90 -17.35 -3.34
N SER A 297 14.78 -16.48 -3.85
CA SER A 297 14.56 -15.03 -3.86
C SER A 297 13.33 -14.64 -4.69
N LEU A 298 13.15 -15.22 -5.88
CA LEU A 298 12.00 -14.95 -6.75
C LEU A 298 10.69 -15.43 -6.11
N ARG A 299 10.67 -16.62 -5.50
CA ARG A 299 9.49 -17.12 -4.76
C ARG A 299 9.13 -16.20 -3.60
N ASN A 300 10.12 -15.69 -2.86
CA ASN A 300 9.89 -14.75 -1.77
C ASN A 300 9.39 -13.38 -2.30
N SER A 301 9.92 -12.93 -3.44
CA SER A 301 9.46 -11.71 -4.12
C SER A 301 8.00 -11.84 -4.54
N ILE A 302 7.63 -12.94 -5.21
CA ILE A 302 6.24 -13.21 -5.64
C ILE A 302 5.31 -13.28 -4.42
N THR A 303 5.71 -13.97 -3.35
CA THR A 303 4.94 -14.00 -2.09
C THR A 303 4.68 -12.60 -1.55
N SER A 304 5.72 -11.75 -1.52
CA SER A 304 5.61 -10.38 -1.03
C SER A 304 4.72 -9.51 -1.93
N GLN A 305 4.82 -9.68 -3.25
CA GLN A 305 3.98 -8.98 -4.23
C GLN A 305 2.50 -9.39 -4.09
N ILE A 306 2.22 -10.69 -3.89
CA ILE A 306 0.85 -11.18 -3.61
C ILE A 306 0.30 -10.53 -2.34
N ALA A 307 1.08 -10.46 -1.27
CA ALA A 307 0.65 -9.82 -0.02
C ALA A 307 0.33 -8.33 -0.20
N ARG A 308 1.15 -7.59 -0.99
CA ARG A 308 0.88 -6.19 -1.33
C ARG A 308 -0.39 -6.05 -2.18
N LEU A 309 -0.53 -6.87 -3.24
CA LEU A 309 -1.74 -6.89 -4.08
C LEU A 309 -2.99 -7.22 -3.28
N ASP A 310 -2.91 -8.10 -2.26
CA ASP A 310 -4.04 -8.42 -1.41
C ASP A 310 -4.53 -7.22 -0.60
N GLN A 311 -3.62 -6.34 -0.17
CA GLN A 311 -3.91 -5.11 0.56
C GLN A 311 -4.46 -4.01 -0.36
N THR A 312 -3.99 -3.93 -1.60
CA THR A 312 -4.37 -2.87 -2.54
C THR A 312 -5.67 -3.18 -3.30
N LEU A 313 -5.92 -4.44 -3.66
CA LEU A 313 -7.06 -4.80 -4.51
C LEU A 313 -8.36 -5.05 -3.72
N SER A 314 -9.48 -4.59 -4.27
CA SER A 314 -10.82 -4.89 -3.77
C SER A 314 -11.17 -6.38 -3.90
N ALA A 315 -12.18 -6.84 -3.17
CA ALA A 315 -12.65 -8.22 -3.25
C ALA A 315 -13.12 -8.60 -4.66
N GLU A 316 -13.81 -7.69 -5.35
CA GLU A 316 -14.29 -7.85 -6.72
C GLU A 316 -13.10 -7.93 -7.69
N GLN A 317 -12.10 -7.05 -7.52
CA GLN A 317 -10.89 -7.07 -8.33
C GLN A 317 -10.14 -8.38 -8.15
N LYS A 318 -10.08 -8.94 -6.94
CA LYS A 318 -9.46 -10.25 -6.63
C LYS A 318 -10.24 -11.44 -7.20
N ALA A 319 -11.57 -11.35 -7.28
CA ALA A 319 -12.43 -12.42 -7.80
C ALA A 319 -12.45 -12.49 -9.34
N GLY A 320 -11.97 -11.46 -10.06
CA GLY A 320 -11.91 -11.44 -11.52
C GLY A 320 -11.00 -12.54 -12.09
N ALA A 321 -11.56 -13.44 -12.90
CA ALA A 321 -10.76 -14.47 -13.57
C ALA A 321 -9.70 -13.82 -14.49
N GLY A 322 -8.45 -14.27 -14.39
CA GLY A 322 -7.35 -13.79 -15.23
C GLY A 322 -6.67 -12.50 -14.74
N ASN A 323 -7.01 -12.01 -13.54
CA ASN A 323 -6.28 -10.92 -12.91
C ASN A 323 -4.85 -11.33 -12.51
N ILE A 324 -3.98 -10.35 -12.27
CA ILE A 324 -2.59 -10.59 -11.87
C ILE A 324 -2.49 -11.37 -10.55
N PHE A 325 -3.43 -11.13 -9.62
CA PHE A 325 -3.43 -11.74 -8.29
C PHE A 325 -3.59 -13.27 -8.38
N SER A 326 -4.60 -13.74 -9.11
CA SER A 326 -4.86 -15.17 -9.34
C SER A 326 -3.75 -15.82 -10.17
N ALA A 327 -3.20 -15.10 -11.14
CA ALA A 327 -2.11 -15.60 -11.95
C ALA A 327 -0.82 -15.80 -11.11
N LEU A 328 -0.44 -14.80 -10.29
CA LEU A 328 0.69 -14.94 -9.37
C LEU A 328 0.47 -16.00 -8.31
N THR A 329 -0.75 -16.10 -7.76
CA THR A 329 -1.09 -17.14 -6.79
C THR A 329 -0.93 -18.53 -7.40
N THR A 330 -1.31 -18.69 -8.68
CA THR A 330 -1.10 -19.94 -9.42
C THR A 330 0.39 -20.23 -9.61
N VAL A 331 1.20 -19.24 -10.05
CA VAL A 331 2.65 -19.42 -10.21
C VAL A 331 3.32 -19.76 -8.87
N LEU A 332 2.90 -19.12 -7.77
CA LEU A 332 3.41 -19.44 -6.44
C LEU A 332 3.01 -20.85 -5.99
N ALA A 333 1.78 -21.28 -6.29
CA ALA A 333 1.32 -22.64 -6.01
C ALA A 333 2.16 -23.67 -6.79
N ASP A 334 2.44 -23.40 -8.07
CA ASP A 334 3.30 -24.25 -8.90
C ASP A 334 4.72 -24.34 -8.33
N LEU A 335 5.32 -23.20 -7.96
CA LEU A 335 6.62 -23.13 -7.30
C LEU A 335 6.63 -23.94 -6.00
N ASN A 336 5.59 -23.82 -5.17
CA ASN A 336 5.48 -24.53 -3.90
C ASN A 336 5.17 -26.01 -4.06
N ALA A 337 4.65 -26.46 -5.21
CA ALA A 337 4.39 -27.86 -5.48
C ALA A 337 5.63 -28.59 -6.00
N ILE A 338 6.46 -27.89 -6.79
CA ILE A 338 7.58 -28.51 -7.51
C ILE A 338 8.93 -28.23 -6.85
N PHE A 339 9.10 -27.06 -6.23
CA PHE A 339 10.35 -26.67 -5.58
C PHE A 339 10.35 -27.03 -4.07
N VAL A 340 10.23 -28.33 -3.81
CA VAL A 340 10.13 -28.92 -2.46
C VAL A 340 11.19 -29.99 -2.21
N ASP A 341 11.44 -30.28 -0.94
CA ASP A 341 12.23 -31.44 -0.52
C ASP A 341 11.45 -32.75 -0.67
N GLN A 342 12.10 -33.87 -0.38
CA GLN A 342 11.50 -35.22 -0.40
C GLN A 342 10.29 -35.40 0.53
N ASN A 343 10.09 -34.51 1.50
CA ASN A 343 8.96 -34.54 2.43
C ASN A 343 7.84 -33.56 2.02
N GLY A 344 8.00 -32.87 0.87
CA GLY A 344 7.05 -31.84 0.41
C GLY A 344 7.22 -30.48 1.08
N ASN A 345 8.31 -30.24 1.81
CA ASN A 345 8.56 -28.91 2.40
C ASN A 345 9.22 -27.99 1.36
N PRO A 346 8.86 -26.69 1.31
CA PRO A 346 9.52 -25.74 0.41
C PRO A 346 11.03 -25.70 0.63
N ILE A 347 11.81 -25.71 -0.46
CA ILE A 347 13.26 -25.56 -0.37
C ILE A 347 13.63 -24.20 0.21
N THR A 348 14.61 -24.18 1.12
CA THR A 348 15.14 -22.98 1.78
C THR A 348 16.66 -22.91 1.63
N ALA A 349 17.26 -21.78 2.04
CA ALA A 349 18.72 -21.63 2.03
C ALA A 349 19.43 -22.69 2.89
N THR A 350 18.77 -23.21 3.92
CA THR A 350 19.30 -24.24 4.83
C THR A 350 19.00 -25.67 4.40
N SER A 351 18.26 -25.87 3.31
CA SER A 351 18.00 -27.22 2.76
C SER A 351 19.30 -27.90 2.34
N THR A 352 19.33 -29.24 2.41
CA THR A 352 20.49 -30.02 1.99
C THR A 352 20.77 -29.83 0.49
N ASN A 353 22.03 -29.98 0.09
CA ASN A 353 22.42 -29.86 -1.32
C ASN A 353 21.67 -30.87 -2.20
N GLU A 354 21.48 -32.09 -1.72
CA GLU A 354 20.70 -33.11 -2.43
C GLU A 354 19.26 -32.66 -2.68
N ALA A 355 18.57 -32.13 -1.65
CA ALA A 355 17.21 -31.62 -1.79
C ALA A 355 17.15 -30.44 -2.77
N LYS A 356 18.11 -29.51 -2.68
CA LYS A 356 18.23 -28.37 -3.61
C LYS A 356 18.44 -28.81 -5.05
N GLY A 357 19.32 -29.80 -5.27
CA GLY A 357 19.63 -30.37 -6.59
C GLY A 357 18.42 -31.07 -7.21
N ASN A 358 17.71 -31.88 -6.44
CA ASN A 358 16.52 -32.58 -6.91
C ASN A 358 15.39 -31.60 -7.24
N ALA A 359 15.15 -30.60 -6.37
CA ALA A 359 14.10 -29.62 -6.57
C ALA A 359 14.36 -28.71 -7.78
N ILE A 360 15.61 -28.30 -8.02
CA ILE A 360 15.91 -27.49 -9.20
C ILE A 360 15.83 -28.31 -10.49
N ALA A 361 16.22 -29.59 -10.47
CA ALA A 361 16.01 -30.47 -11.60
C ALA A 361 14.52 -30.64 -11.91
N ALA A 362 13.69 -30.88 -10.90
CA ALA A 362 12.23 -31.00 -11.04
C ALA A 362 11.59 -29.70 -11.57
N TRP A 363 12.06 -28.54 -11.10
CA TRP A 363 11.62 -27.23 -11.60
C TRP A 363 11.95 -27.04 -13.07
N LEU A 364 13.21 -27.28 -13.44
CA LEU A 364 13.67 -27.07 -14.81
C LEU A 364 12.94 -28.00 -15.78
N ILE A 365 12.72 -29.24 -15.39
CA ILE A 365 12.07 -30.21 -16.26
C ILE A 365 10.56 -29.92 -16.40
N ASP A 366 9.93 -29.11 -15.52
CA ASP A 366 8.48 -28.80 -15.53
C ASP A 366 7.62 -30.07 -15.72
N ARG A 367 8.03 -31.15 -15.04
CA ARG A 367 7.44 -32.50 -15.15
C ARG A 367 7.33 -33.04 -16.59
N TYR A 368 8.07 -32.49 -17.55
CA TYR A 368 8.16 -32.97 -18.94
C TYR A 368 8.54 -34.45 -19.02
N ASP A 369 9.14 -34.95 -17.96
CA ASP A 369 9.74 -36.26 -17.81
C ASP A 369 8.80 -37.26 -17.09
N ASP A 370 7.70 -36.80 -16.51
CA ASP A 370 6.72 -37.64 -15.85
C ASP A 370 5.62 -38.06 -16.85
N PRO A 371 5.62 -39.32 -17.33
CA PRO A 371 4.61 -39.80 -18.28
C PRO A 371 3.21 -39.88 -17.66
N ASP A 372 3.11 -39.91 -16.32
CA ASP A 372 1.85 -39.92 -15.57
C ASP A 372 1.36 -38.50 -15.21
N ALA A 373 2.18 -37.45 -15.45
CA ALA A 373 1.81 -36.06 -15.18
C ALA A 373 0.67 -35.54 -16.07
N GLY A 374 0.30 -36.25 -17.14
CA GLY A 374 -0.85 -35.93 -17.97
C GLY A 374 -0.83 -34.48 -18.49
N SER A 375 -1.88 -33.70 -18.19
CA SER A 375 -2.03 -32.30 -18.63
C SER A 375 -1.15 -31.28 -17.89
N GLN A 376 -0.27 -31.71 -16.97
CA GLN A 376 0.58 -30.81 -16.18
C GLN A 376 1.95 -30.54 -16.80
N GLN A 377 2.32 -31.24 -17.87
CA GLN A 377 3.57 -30.97 -18.59
C GLN A 377 3.54 -29.57 -19.22
N GLY A 378 4.53 -28.73 -18.92
CA GLY A 378 4.57 -27.35 -19.42
C GLY A 378 3.63 -26.39 -18.69
N ALA A 379 2.98 -26.84 -17.61
CA ALA A 379 1.99 -26.04 -16.90
C ALA A 379 2.62 -24.83 -16.21
N ILE A 380 3.81 -24.97 -15.62
CA ILE A 380 4.54 -23.85 -15.02
C ILE A 380 4.79 -22.78 -16.09
N GLN A 381 5.39 -23.17 -17.22
CA GLN A 381 5.70 -22.22 -18.29
C GLN A 381 4.43 -21.52 -18.81
N GLY A 382 3.35 -22.28 -18.97
CA GLY A 382 2.04 -21.75 -19.35
C GLY A 382 1.49 -20.75 -18.34
N ASN A 383 1.61 -21.03 -17.04
CA ASN A 383 1.12 -20.17 -15.98
C ASN A 383 1.99 -18.92 -15.79
N ILE A 384 3.31 -19.02 -15.93
CA ILE A 384 4.22 -17.86 -15.97
C ILE A 384 3.86 -16.95 -17.16
N THR A 385 3.67 -17.51 -18.35
CA THR A 385 3.31 -16.75 -19.56
C THR A 385 1.96 -16.04 -19.40
N LYS A 386 0.97 -16.73 -18.82
CA LYS A 386 -0.32 -16.12 -18.47
C LYS A 386 -0.13 -14.98 -17.46
N ALA A 387 0.67 -15.19 -16.41
CA ALA A 387 0.93 -14.17 -15.40
C ALA A 387 1.59 -12.92 -15.99
N ILE A 388 2.56 -13.08 -16.90
CA ILE A 388 3.20 -11.97 -17.62
C ILE A 388 2.18 -11.22 -18.46
N THR A 389 1.33 -11.94 -19.21
CA THR A 389 0.29 -11.35 -20.05
C THR A 389 -0.72 -10.57 -19.20
N SER A 390 -1.17 -11.13 -18.08
CA SER A 390 -2.06 -10.46 -17.12
C SER A 390 -1.41 -9.23 -16.49
N ALA A 391 -0.12 -9.29 -16.15
CA ALA A 391 0.62 -8.16 -15.61
C ALA A 391 0.80 -7.03 -16.63
N GLN A 392 1.06 -7.34 -17.89
CA GLN A 392 1.10 -6.36 -18.99
C GLN A 392 -0.28 -5.71 -19.20
N SER A 393 -1.35 -6.49 -19.23
CA SER A 393 -2.72 -5.97 -19.36
C SER A 393 -3.10 -5.05 -18.19
N LEU A 394 -2.68 -5.38 -16.96
CA LEU A 394 -2.88 -4.52 -15.81
C LEU A 394 -2.08 -3.22 -15.94
N ASN A 395 -0.82 -3.30 -16.35
CA ASN A 395 0.03 -2.13 -16.58
C ASN A 395 -0.59 -1.16 -17.59
N ASP A 396 -1.14 -1.69 -18.69
CA ASP A 396 -1.81 -0.90 -19.72
C ASP A 396 -3.10 -0.25 -19.20
N THR A 397 -3.87 -0.98 -18.39
CA THR A 397 -5.08 -0.44 -17.73
C THR A 397 -4.70 0.69 -16.77
N GLN A 398 -3.72 0.48 -15.89
CA GLN A 398 -3.22 1.50 -14.97
C GLN A 398 -2.70 2.74 -15.71
N LYS A 399 -1.94 2.57 -16.81
CA LYS A 399 -1.51 3.68 -17.67
C LYS A 399 -2.67 4.43 -18.30
N GLN A 400 -3.74 3.73 -18.67
CA GLN A 400 -4.95 4.37 -19.18
C GLN A 400 -5.67 5.14 -18.07
N ASP A 401 -5.72 4.61 -16.85
CA ASP A 401 -6.27 5.29 -15.69
C ASP A 401 -5.48 6.57 -15.37
N VAL A 402 -4.13 6.55 -15.42
CA VAL A 402 -3.29 7.76 -15.31
C VAL A 402 -3.75 8.82 -16.32
N LYS A 403 -3.93 8.44 -17.59
CA LYS A 403 -4.37 9.37 -18.64
C LYS A 403 -5.76 9.91 -18.38
N ASN A 404 -6.68 9.07 -17.89
CA ASN A 404 -8.03 9.48 -17.55
C ASN A 404 -8.02 10.46 -16.37
N TYR A 405 -7.21 10.22 -15.33
CA TYR A 405 -7.03 11.13 -14.21
C TYR A 405 -6.42 12.46 -14.64
N LEU A 406 -5.38 12.44 -15.50
CA LEU A 406 -4.81 13.67 -16.07
C LEU A 406 -5.83 14.44 -16.92
N PHE A 407 -6.70 13.74 -17.65
CA PHE A 407 -7.78 14.39 -18.39
C PHE A 407 -8.81 15.04 -17.45
N VAL A 408 -9.27 14.32 -16.41
CA VAL A 408 -10.19 14.89 -15.40
C VAL A 408 -9.55 16.07 -14.69
N PHE A 409 -8.25 16.00 -14.40
CA PHE A 409 -7.46 17.10 -13.86
C PHE A 409 -7.48 18.32 -14.80
N GLU A 410 -7.18 18.14 -16.08
CA GLU A 410 -7.20 19.23 -17.05
C GLU A 410 -8.59 19.88 -17.16
N GLU A 411 -9.65 19.08 -17.19
CA GLU A 411 -11.03 19.57 -17.22
C GLU A 411 -11.42 20.28 -15.91
N TYR A 412 -10.99 19.76 -14.76
CA TYR A 412 -11.18 20.40 -13.47
C TYR A 412 -10.52 21.78 -13.44
N TYR A 413 -9.26 21.91 -13.87
CA TYR A 413 -8.57 23.20 -13.92
C TYR A 413 -9.21 24.19 -14.90
N LYS A 414 -9.68 23.72 -16.06
CA LYS A 414 -10.46 24.54 -17.00
C LYS A 414 -11.76 25.03 -16.35
N SER A 415 -12.46 24.15 -15.63
CA SER A 415 -13.70 24.49 -14.94
C SER A 415 -13.49 25.49 -13.80
N ALA A 416 -12.44 25.29 -13.00
CA ALA A 416 -12.03 26.20 -11.94
C ALA A 416 -11.76 27.58 -12.55
N SER A 417 -10.92 27.66 -13.59
CA SER A 417 -10.64 28.92 -14.28
C SER A 417 -11.91 29.62 -14.79
N ALA A 418 -12.89 28.88 -15.31
CA ALA A 418 -14.16 29.45 -15.78
C ALA A 418 -15.02 29.99 -14.63
N ILE A 419 -15.05 29.30 -13.49
CA ILE A 419 -15.73 29.75 -12.27
C ILE A 419 -15.10 31.04 -11.75
N LEU A 420 -13.76 31.11 -11.72
CA LEU A 420 -13.02 32.30 -11.29
C LEU A 420 -13.32 33.53 -12.15
N GLN A 421 -13.40 33.34 -13.47
CA GLN A 421 -13.82 34.40 -14.38
C GLN A 421 -15.25 34.87 -14.10
N LYS A 422 -16.18 33.95 -13.83
CA LYS A 422 -17.57 34.31 -13.49
C LYS A 422 -17.68 35.03 -12.16
N ILE A 423 -16.93 34.64 -11.14
CA ILE A 423 -16.87 35.32 -9.85
C ILE A 423 -16.32 36.74 -10.04
N THR A 424 -15.25 36.89 -10.80
CA THR A 424 -14.66 38.19 -11.13
C THR A 424 -15.69 39.09 -11.82
N GLN A 425 -16.41 38.58 -12.83
CA GLN A 425 -17.47 39.33 -13.51
C GLN A 425 -18.63 39.71 -12.59
N LEU A 426 -19.00 38.83 -11.66
CA LEU A 426 -20.07 39.10 -10.69
C LEU A 426 -19.65 40.19 -9.70
N LEU A 427 -18.41 40.17 -9.23
CA LEU A 427 -17.84 41.20 -8.37
C LEU A 427 -17.72 42.54 -9.10
N GLU A 428 -17.28 42.54 -10.36
CA GLU A 428 -17.27 43.75 -11.20
C GLU A 428 -18.68 44.34 -11.33
N ARG A 429 -19.71 43.51 -11.54
CA ARG A 429 -21.11 43.97 -11.59
C ARG A 429 -21.61 44.50 -10.26
N ILE A 430 -21.27 43.87 -9.14
CA ILE A 430 -21.63 44.37 -7.80
C ILE A 430 -20.92 45.71 -7.54
N ALA A 431 -19.63 45.81 -7.84
CA ALA A 431 -18.86 47.04 -7.68
C ALA A 431 -19.39 48.18 -8.56
N GLN A 432 -19.88 47.89 -9.77
CA GLN A 432 -20.53 48.86 -10.64
C GLN A 432 -21.92 49.26 -10.10
N GLY A 433 -22.72 48.32 -9.61
CA GLY A 433 -24.06 48.58 -9.06
C GLY A 433 -24.08 49.37 -7.75
N ILE A 434 -22.98 49.37 -6.99
CA ILE A 434 -22.84 50.19 -5.77
C ILE A 434 -22.44 51.64 -6.09
N ARG A 435 -21.93 51.91 -7.30
CA ARG A 435 -21.54 53.27 -7.74
C ARG A 435 -22.67 54.06 -8.43
N SER A 436 -23.81 53.43 -8.67
CA SER A 436 -25.06 54.05 -9.13
C SER A 436 -26.03 54.22 -7.98
#